data_AF-A0A6J4MUK0-F1
#
_entry.id   AF-A0A6J4MUK0-F1
#
_cell.length_a   1.000
_cell.length_b   1.000
_cell.length_c   1.000
_cell.angle_alpha   90.00
_cell.angle_beta   90.00
_cell.angle_gamma   90.00
#
_symmetry.space_group_name_H-M   'P 1'
#
loop_
_entity.id
_entity.type
_entity.pdbx_description
1 polymer ?
#
loop_
_entity_poly.entity_id
_entity_poly.type
_entity_poly.pdbx_seq_one_letter_code
_entity_poly.pdbx_strand_id
1 'polypeptide(L)'
;MRTLLLMALTLAACTRPSSVPPAGAQEVRVVGVPAAVGSAPMNVRIFLRPESGEGVYVTGPLAGEIRSLAGARVEVRGRRGPDRTLEASDYDVLAVNGRPVMMGLVERAADGALHLRTRDGRAVRLQAAPPAFRPGMKVWVQGPGSVTVQSYGIVRN
;
A
#
# COMPACT_ATOMS: atom_id res chain seq x y z
N MET A 1 35.33 65.22 -9.36
CA MET A 1 35.83 63.95 -8.79
C MET A 1 34.68 63.38 -7.96
N ARG A 2 33.75 62.58 -8.54
CA ARG A 2 33.78 61.11 -8.68
C ARG A 2 34.15 60.39 -7.37
N THR A 3 33.16 60.04 -6.54
CA THR A 3 33.22 58.82 -5.72
C THR A 3 31.80 58.30 -5.43
N LEU A 4 31.50 57.12 -5.98
CA LEU A 4 30.37 56.22 -5.66
C LEU A 4 30.59 55.57 -4.27
N LEU A 5 29.51 55.27 -3.54
CA LEU A 5 29.52 54.22 -2.50
C LEU A 5 28.09 53.61 -2.40
N LEU A 6 27.75 52.64 -3.25
CA LEU A 6 27.73 51.19 -3.01
C LEU A 6 26.77 50.70 -1.90
N MET A 7 25.55 50.39 -2.35
CA MET A 7 24.60 49.43 -1.77
C MET A 7 25.27 48.08 -1.52
N ALA A 8 25.14 47.53 -0.31
CA ALA A 8 25.42 46.13 -0.02
C ALA A 8 24.13 45.46 0.48
N LEU A 9 23.45 44.75 -0.44
CA LEU A 9 22.28 43.93 -0.15
C LEU A 9 22.75 42.49 0.07
N THR A 10 22.81 42.04 1.31
CA THR A 10 23.21 40.67 1.68
C THR A 10 22.05 39.70 1.49
N LEU A 11 22.03 39.01 0.36
CA LEU A 11 21.13 37.86 0.12
C LEU A 11 21.61 36.66 0.94
N ALA A 12 20.96 36.40 2.07
CA ALA A 12 21.07 35.14 2.79
C ALA A 12 20.40 34.02 1.96
N ALA A 13 21.18 33.37 1.09
CA ALA A 13 20.74 32.18 0.39
C ALA A 13 20.70 31.01 1.38
N CYS A 14 19.53 30.73 1.94
CA CYS A 14 19.27 29.50 2.68
C CYS A 14 19.33 28.30 1.72
N THR A 15 20.50 27.72 1.51
CA THR A 15 20.66 26.40 0.91
C THR A 15 20.01 25.37 1.82
N ARG A 16 18.79 24.93 1.47
CA ARG A 16 18.17 23.76 2.09
C ARG A 16 19.02 22.53 1.73
N PRO A 17 19.50 21.75 2.72
CA PRO A 17 20.17 20.49 2.41
C PRO A 17 19.17 19.59 1.68
N SER A 18 19.44 19.30 0.41
CA SER A 18 18.73 18.24 -0.31
C SER A 18 19.12 16.92 0.33
N SER A 19 18.18 16.25 1.00
CA SER A 19 18.37 14.89 1.48
C SER A 19 18.44 13.97 0.26
N VAL A 20 19.67 13.72 -0.22
CA VAL A 20 19.93 12.71 -1.24
C VAL A 20 19.57 11.36 -0.61
N PRO A 21 18.59 10.62 -1.14
CA PRO A 21 18.29 9.28 -0.65
C PRO A 21 19.56 8.42 -0.75
N PRO A 22 19.89 7.59 0.25
CA PRO A 22 21.06 6.74 0.19
C PRO A 22 21.01 5.89 -1.09
N ALA A 23 22.03 6.06 -1.93
CA ALA A 23 22.19 5.29 -3.15
C ALA A 23 22.31 3.81 -2.79
N GLY A 24 21.32 2.99 -3.19
CA GLY A 24 21.36 1.54 -3.02
C GLY A 24 20.03 0.90 -2.59
N ALA A 25 19.07 1.68 -2.11
CA ALA A 25 17.78 1.14 -1.71
C ALA A 25 16.80 1.17 -2.89
N GLN A 26 16.91 0.17 -3.76
CA GLN A 26 16.04 0.05 -4.94
C GLN A 26 14.60 -0.24 -4.49
N GLU A 27 13.66 0.59 -4.94
CA GLU A 27 12.25 0.27 -4.82
C GLU A 27 11.93 -0.92 -5.75
N VAL A 28 11.32 -1.96 -5.18
CA VAL A 28 11.00 -3.19 -5.88
C VAL A 28 9.52 -3.52 -5.74
N ARG A 29 9.03 -4.26 -6.73
CA ARG A 29 7.67 -4.80 -6.79
C ARG A 29 7.75 -6.32 -6.78
N VAL A 30 7.07 -6.96 -5.84
CA VAL A 30 7.03 -8.43 -5.75
C VAL A 30 5.58 -8.88 -5.76
N VAL A 31 5.22 -9.72 -6.74
CA VAL A 31 3.91 -10.37 -6.82
C VAL A 31 4.02 -11.77 -6.22
N GLY A 32 3.11 -12.13 -5.32
CA GLY A 32 3.16 -13.41 -4.64
C GLY A 32 1.99 -13.65 -3.70
N VAL A 33 2.11 -14.71 -2.90
CA VAL A 33 1.14 -15.10 -1.87
C VAL A 33 1.77 -14.97 -0.49
N PRO A 34 1.21 -14.16 0.43
CA PRO A 34 1.70 -14.05 1.79
C PRO A 34 1.43 -15.33 2.59
N ALA A 35 2.38 -15.71 3.42
CA ALA A 35 2.25 -16.78 4.40
C ALA A 35 2.86 -16.34 5.74
N ALA A 36 2.18 -16.64 6.84
CA ALA A 36 2.79 -16.54 8.17
C ALA A 36 3.67 -17.78 8.40
N VAL A 37 4.92 -17.56 8.79
CA VAL A 37 5.90 -18.63 9.08
C VAL A 37 6.50 -18.43 10.48
N GLY A 38 6.81 -19.52 11.17
CA GLY A 38 7.26 -19.51 12.56
C GLY A 38 6.23 -20.11 13.52
N SER A 39 6.51 -20.04 14.83
CA SER A 39 5.76 -20.74 15.86
C SER A 39 4.93 -19.77 16.70
N ALA A 40 3.66 -19.57 16.37
CA ALA A 40 2.81 -18.66 17.12
C ALA A 40 2.78 -18.99 18.64
N PRO A 41 2.82 -17.98 19.53
CA PRO A 41 2.90 -16.54 19.24
C PRO A 41 4.34 -16.02 19.02
N MET A 42 5.36 -16.87 19.18
CA MET A 42 6.77 -16.49 19.15
C MET A 42 7.33 -16.45 17.72
N ASN A 43 7.98 -15.35 17.33
CA ASN A 43 8.73 -15.25 16.06
C ASN A 43 7.91 -15.47 14.77
N VAL A 44 6.64 -15.06 14.75
CA VAL A 44 5.83 -15.09 13.52
C VAL A 44 6.36 -14.03 12.55
N ARG A 45 6.87 -14.48 11.41
CA ARG A 45 7.33 -13.63 10.30
C ARG A 45 6.39 -13.79 9.12
N ILE A 46 6.34 -12.76 8.27
CA ILE A 46 5.55 -12.81 7.03
C ILE A 46 6.50 -13.12 5.90
N PHE A 47 6.27 -14.23 5.23
CA PHE A 47 7.01 -14.65 4.07
C PHE A 47 6.14 -14.48 2.83
N LEU A 48 6.61 -13.71 1.86
CA LEU A 48 5.98 -13.58 0.56
C LEU A 48 6.58 -14.63 -0.37
N ARG A 49 5.75 -15.59 -0.79
CA ARG A 49 6.13 -16.56 -1.82
C ARG A 49 5.85 -15.94 -3.19
N PRO A 50 6.86 -15.49 -3.94
CA PRO A 50 6.65 -14.85 -5.21
C PRO A 50 6.22 -15.87 -6.26
N GLU A 51 5.66 -15.37 -7.35
CA GLU A 51 5.35 -16.20 -8.52
C GLU A 51 6.61 -16.61 -9.28
N SER A 52 7.67 -15.82 -9.14
CA SER A 52 8.98 -16.06 -9.74
C SER A 52 10.10 -15.57 -8.83
N GLY A 53 11.20 -16.31 -8.79
CA GLY A 53 12.39 -15.94 -8.01
C GLY A 53 12.33 -16.36 -6.54
N GLU A 54 13.23 -15.81 -5.73
CA GLU A 54 13.34 -16.17 -4.32
C GLU A 54 12.32 -15.44 -3.44
N GLY A 55 11.82 -16.15 -2.43
CA GLY A 55 10.91 -15.57 -1.45
C GLY A 55 11.58 -14.57 -0.52
N VAL A 56 10.77 -13.63 -0.02
CA VAL A 56 11.23 -12.51 0.79
C VAL A 56 10.41 -12.38 2.06
N TYR A 57 11.03 -11.92 3.14
CA TYR A 57 10.36 -11.57 4.38
C TYR A 57 9.83 -10.15 4.30
N VAL A 58 8.54 -9.98 4.55
CA VAL A 58 7.89 -8.66 4.58
C VAL A 58 8.05 -8.05 5.96
N THR A 59 8.55 -6.82 6.00
CA THR A 59 8.77 -6.03 7.23
C THR A 59 8.12 -4.64 7.10
N GLY A 60 8.17 -3.87 8.18
CA GLY A 60 7.64 -2.50 8.22
C GLY A 60 6.17 -2.41 8.66
N PRO A 61 5.57 -1.21 8.62
CA PRO A 61 4.25 -0.94 9.18
C PRO A 61 3.11 -1.74 8.53
N LEU A 62 3.24 -2.07 7.24
CA LEU A 62 2.21 -2.79 6.48
C LEU A 62 2.28 -4.31 6.64
N ALA A 63 3.30 -4.82 7.35
CA ALA A 63 3.49 -6.26 7.54
C ALA A 63 2.24 -6.91 8.18
N GLY A 64 1.66 -6.27 9.20
CA GLY A 64 0.44 -6.77 9.85
C GLY A 64 -0.77 -6.88 8.90
N GLU A 65 -0.97 -5.87 8.05
CA GLU A 65 -2.04 -5.88 7.05
C GLU A 65 -1.79 -6.98 6.01
N ILE A 66 -0.57 -7.08 5.48
CA ILE A 66 -0.19 -8.11 4.49
C ILE A 66 -0.33 -9.53 5.07
N ARG A 67 -0.06 -9.72 6.36
CA ARG A 67 -0.29 -10.99 7.06
C ARG A 67 -1.74 -11.43 7.00
N SER A 68 -2.69 -10.49 7.16
CA SER A 68 -4.13 -10.80 7.14
C SER A 68 -4.62 -11.27 5.76
N LEU A 69 -3.81 -11.03 4.72
CA LEU A 69 -4.07 -11.41 3.33
C LEU A 69 -3.45 -12.76 2.97
N ALA A 70 -3.22 -13.63 3.95
CA ALA A 70 -2.68 -14.97 3.72
C ALA A 70 -3.56 -15.74 2.71
N GLY A 71 -2.92 -16.33 1.70
CA GLY A 71 -3.62 -17.03 0.61
C GLY A 71 -4.17 -16.14 -0.51
N ALA A 72 -4.17 -14.81 -0.35
CA ALA A 72 -4.46 -13.89 -1.44
C ALA A 72 -3.24 -13.70 -2.35
N ARG A 73 -3.47 -13.51 -3.65
CA ARG A 73 -2.45 -13.04 -4.58
C ARG A 73 -2.32 -11.54 -4.42
N VAL A 74 -1.17 -11.10 -3.92
CA VAL A 74 -0.89 -9.69 -3.66
C VAL A 74 0.30 -9.23 -4.46
N GLU A 75 0.36 -7.92 -4.63
CA GLU A 75 1.54 -7.23 -5.10
C GLU A 75 2.04 -6.33 -3.96
N VAL A 76 3.27 -6.53 -3.52
CA VAL A 76 3.91 -5.72 -2.48
C VAL A 76 4.96 -4.83 -3.12
N ARG A 77 4.93 -3.54 -2.77
CA ARG A 77 5.91 -2.53 -3.19
C ARG A 77 6.68 -2.07 -1.97
N GLY A 78 7.95 -1.81 -2.14
CA GLY A 78 8.77 -1.36 -1.03
C GLY A 78 10.25 -1.41 -1.33
N ARG A 79 11.03 -1.31 -0.27
CA ARG A 79 12.47 -1.21 -0.34
C ARG A 79 13.10 -2.55 0.01
N ARG A 80 13.95 -3.08 -0.87
CA ARG A 80 14.67 -4.33 -0.59
C ARG A 80 15.72 -4.07 0.49
N GLY A 81 15.71 -4.90 1.52
CA GLY A 81 16.68 -4.88 2.61
C GLY A 81 17.61 -6.10 2.59
N PRO A 82 18.52 -6.21 3.58
CA PRO A 82 19.38 -7.38 3.75
C PRO A 82 18.55 -8.64 4.05
N ASP A 83 19.18 -9.81 3.97
CA ASP A 83 18.60 -11.10 4.38
C ASP A 83 17.24 -11.44 3.75
N ARG A 84 17.08 -11.07 2.47
CA ARG A 84 15.85 -11.24 1.69
C ARG A 84 14.65 -10.54 2.34
N THR A 85 14.84 -9.36 2.92
CA THR A 85 13.75 -8.56 3.46
C THR A 85 13.19 -7.57 2.43
N LEU A 86 11.91 -7.26 2.58
CA LEU A 86 11.19 -6.23 1.84
C LEU A 86 10.43 -5.37 2.85
N GLU A 87 10.91 -4.14 3.07
CA GLU A 87 10.21 -3.16 3.87
C GLU A 87 9.06 -2.59 3.04
N ALA A 88 7.83 -3.02 3.34
CA ALA A 88 6.66 -2.70 2.53
C ALA A 88 6.22 -1.25 2.75
N SER A 89 6.16 -0.49 1.66
CA SER A 89 5.63 0.88 1.62
C SER A 89 4.21 0.94 1.08
N ASP A 90 3.82 -0.02 0.24
CA ASP A 90 2.49 -0.12 -0.37
C ASP A 90 2.19 -1.57 -0.79
N TYR A 91 0.93 -1.89 -1.02
CA TYR A 91 0.53 -3.16 -1.60
C TYR A 91 -0.82 -3.06 -2.30
N ASP A 92 -1.12 -4.06 -3.14
CA ASP A 92 -2.43 -4.25 -3.76
C ASP A 92 -2.85 -5.72 -3.69
N VAL A 93 -4.17 -5.98 -3.63
CA VAL A 93 -4.70 -7.34 -3.70
C VAL A 93 -5.16 -7.59 -5.13
N LEU A 94 -4.49 -8.49 -5.82
CA LEU A 94 -4.77 -8.80 -7.22
C LEU A 94 -5.90 -9.83 -7.33
N ALA A 95 -5.88 -10.86 -6.49
CA ALA A 95 -6.90 -11.91 -6.51
C ALA A 95 -7.04 -12.61 -5.15
N VAL A 96 -8.24 -13.11 -4.88
CA VAL A 96 -8.56 -13.97 -3.74
C VAL A 96 -9.26 -15.22 -4.29
N ASN A 97 -8.78 -16.41 -3.90
CA ASN A 97 -9.28 -17.69 -4.42
C ASN A 97 -9.29 -17.76 -5.97
N GLY A 98 -8.23 -17.24 -6.59
CA GLY A 98 -8.06 -17.22 -8.05
C GLY A 98 -8.95 -16.21 -8.80
N ARG A 99 -9.79 -15.44 -8.09
CA ARG A 99 -10.70 -14.45 -8.70
C ARG A 99 -10.19 -13.03 -8.46
N PRO A 100 -10.15 -12.17 -9.51
CA PRO A 100 -9.74 -10.78 -9.35
C PRO A 100 -10.57 -10.03 -8.31
N VAL A 101 -9.94 -9.12 -7.58
CA VAL A 101 -10.63 -8.26 -6.61
C VAL A 101 -10.34 -6.79 -6.90
N MET A 102 -11.18 -5.92 -6.37
CA MET A 102 -10.86 -4.50 -6.24
C MET A 102 -10.56 -4.20 -4.78
N MET A 103 -9.42 -3.56 -4.52
CA MET A 103 -9.06 -3.06 -3.21
C MET A 103 -9.21 -1.54 -3.16
N GLY A 104 -9.68 -1.03 -2.04
CA GLY A 104 -9.78 0.41 -1.84
C GLY A 104 -10.27 0.79 -0.46
N LEU A 105 -10.52 2.09 -0.30
CA LEU A 105 -11.12 2.67 0.90
C LEU A 105 -12.62 2.83 0.68
N VAL A 106 -13.41 2.42 1.66
CA VAL A 106 -14.84 2.71 1.68
C VAL A 106 -15.02 4.20 1.97
N GLU A 107 -15.82 4.87 1.15
CA GLU A 107 -16.19 6.27 1.29
C GLU A 107 -17.70 6.42 1.16
N ARG A 108 -18.23 7.49 1.74
CA ARG A 108 -19.63 7.87 1.57
C ARG A 108 -19.71 9.04 0.59
N ALA A 109 -20.42 8.84 -0.50
CA ALA A 109 -20.71 9.89 -1.48
C ALA A 109 -21.80 10.84 -0.94
N ALA A 110 -21.96 11.99 -1.62
CA ALA A 110 -22.94 13.01 -1.23
C ALA A 110 -24.40 12.52 -1.29
N ASP A 111 -24.69 11.54 -2.15
CA ASP A 111 -26.00 10.87 -2.24
C ASP A 111 -26.23 9.82 -1.14
N GLY A 112 -25.28 9.66 -0.22
CA GLY A 112 -25.32 8.68 0.87
C GLY A 112 -24.87 7.27 0.47
N ALA A 113 -24.60 7.01 -0.81
CA ALA A 113 -24.13 5.72 -1.27
C ALA A 113 -22.69 5.44 -0.81
N LEU A 114 -22.37 4.15 -0.61
CA LEU A 114 -21.00 3.72 -0.36
C LEU A 114 -20.25 3.52 -1.67
N HIS A 115 -19.06 4.08 -1.76
CA HIS A 115 -18.14 3.94 -2.87
C HIS A 115 -16.83 3.32 -2.37
N LEU A 116 -16.16 2.59 -3.24
CA LEU A 116 -14.80 2.14 -3.04
C LEU A 116 -13.87 3.07 -3.82
N ARG A 117 -13.07 3.86 -3.10
CA ARG A 117 -11.96 4.60 -3.72
C ARG A 117 -10.78 3.67 -3.88
N THR A 118 -10.52 3.28 -5.12
CA THR A 118 -9.39 2.43 -5.49
C THR A 118 -8.08 3.23 -5.45
N ARG A 119 -6.95 2.51 -5.46
CA ARG A 119 -5.62 3.13 -5.43
C ARG A 119 -5.37 4.13 -6.56
N ASP A 120 -5.90 3.85 -7.75
CA ASP A 120 -5.81 4.73 -8.94
C ASP A 120 -6.77 5.92 -8.88
N GLY A 121 -7.48 6.12 -7.75
CA GLY A 121 -8.37 7.25 -7.53
C GLY A 121 -9.78 7.08 -8.09
N ARG A 122 -10.10 5.96 -8.74
CA ARG A 122 -11.48 5.71 -9.20
C ARG A 122 -12.42 5.52 -8.01
N ALA A 123 -13.60 6.13 -8.10
CA ALA A 123 -14.67 5.91 -7.15
C ALA A 123 -15.67 4.91 -7.73
N VAL A 124 -15.69 3.69 -7.20
CA VAL A 124 -16.57 2.61 -7.68
C VAL A 124 -17.75 2.48 -6.72
N ARG A 125 -18.97 2.74 -7.20
CA ARG A 125 -20.17 2.57 -6.38
C ARG A 125 -20.32 1.11 -5.96
N LEU A 126 -20.48 0.88 -4.66
CA LEU A 126 -20.72 -0.44 -4.07
C LEU A 126 -22.22 -0.71 -4.03
N GLN A 127 -22.67 -1.65 -4.86
CA GLN A 127 -24.03 -2.15 -4.82
C GLN A 127 -24.12 -3.31 -3.84
N ALA A 128 -25.22 -3.39 -3.08
CA ALA A 128 -25.39 -4.39 -2.02
C ALA A 128 -24.21 -4.43 -1.02
N ALA A 129 -23.69 -3.25 -0.66
CA ALA A 129 -22.59 -3.15 0.30
C ALA A 129 -22.97 -3.81 1.65
N PRO A 130 -22.12 -4.67 2.21
CA PRO A 130 -22.40 -5.34 3.48
C PRO A 130 -22.69 -4.33 4.61
N PRO A 131 -23.63 -4.64 5.53
CA PRO A 131 -23.93 -3.77 6.67
C PRO A 131 -22.74 -3.48 7.59
N ALA A 132 -21.65 -4.23 7.47
CA ALA A 132 -20.41 -4.02 8.21
C ALA A 132 -19.57 -2.84 7.66
N PHE A 133 -19.75 -2.43 6.40
CA PHE A 133 -18.91 -1.40 5.79
C PHE A 133 -19.12 -0.03 6.42
N ARG A 134 -18.02 0.64 6.76
CA ARG A 134 -17.98 2.01 7.29
C ARG A 134 -16.99 2.84 6.47
N PRO A 135 -17.26 4.14 6.26
CA PRO A 135 -16.27 5.03 5.67
C PRO A 135 -14.93 4.97 6.42
N GLY A 136 -13.81 4.96 5.68
CA GLY A 136 -12.46 4.83 6.22
C GLY A 136 -11.89 3.40 6.22
N MET A 137 -12.76 2.38 6.14
CA MET A 137 -12.32 0.98 6.08
C MET A 137 -11.54 0.70 4.79
N LYS A 138 -10.44 -0.04 4.89
CA LYS A 138 -9.75 -0.63 3.73
C LYS A 138 -10.28 -2.03 3.50
N VAL A 139 -10.85 -2.27 2.32
CA VAL A 139 -11.50 -3.54 1.97
C VAL A 139 -11.04 -4.03 0.60
N TRP A 140 -11.16 -5.34 0.38
CA TRP A 140 -11.22 -5.90 -0.97
C TRP A 140 -12.63 -6.42 -1.23
N VAL A 141 -13.07 -6.32 -2.49
CA VAL A 141 -14.40 -6.76 -2.94
C VAL A 141 -14.32 -7.52 -4.26
N GLN A 142 -15.23 -8.48 -4.43
CA GLN A 142 -15.46 -9.22 -5.67
C GLN A 142 -16.89 -9.00 -6.17
N GLY A 143 -17.05 -8.77 -7.46
CA GLY A 143 -18.35 -8.65 -8.12
C GLY A 143 -18.25 -8.17 -9.57
N PRO A 144 -19.26 -8.46 -10.42
CA PRO A 144 -19.33 -7.98 -11.79
C PRO A 144 -19.71 -6.48 -11.87
N GLY A 145 -19.27 -5.78 -12.92
CA GLY A 145 -19.66 -4.39 -13.21
C GLY A 145 -19.37 -3.43 -12.05
N SER A 146 -20.05 -2.28 -11.98
CA SER A 146 -20.13 -1.49 -10.75
C SER A 146 -20.46 -2.42 -9.57
N VAL A 147 -19.51 -2.61 -8.64
CA VAL A 147 -19.40 -3.84 -7.84
C VAL A 147 -20.67 -4.11 -7.03
N THR A 148 -21.50 -5.03 -7.52
CA THR A 148 -22.38 -5.78 -6.62
C THR A 148 -21.51 -6.67 -5.75
N VAL A 149 -21.40 -6.36 -4.46
CA VAL A 149 -20.48 -7.08 -3.57
C VAL A 149 -20.98 -8.50 -3.36
N GLN A 150 -20.27 -9.48 -3.92
CA GLN A 150 -20.56 -10.91 -3.78
C GLN A 150 -19.68 -11.57 -2.71
N SER A 151 -18.42 -11.12 -2.61
CA SER A 151 -17.48 -11.54 -1.58
C SER A 151 -16.60 -10.35 -1.20
N TYR A 152 -16.14 -10.32 0.04
CA TYR A 152 -15.32 -9.23 0.56
C TYR A 152 -14.47 -9.67 1.74
N GLY A 153 -13.48 -8.84 2.06
CA GLY A 153 -12.72 -8.92 3.31
C GLY A 153 -12.32 -7.53 3.79
N ILE A 154 -12.28 -7.37 5.11
CA ILE A 154 -11.84 -6.14 5.76
C ILE A 154 -10.35 -6.29 6.07
N VAL A 155 -9.54 -5.40 5.52
CA VAL A 155 -8.08 -5.39 5.73
C VAL A 155 -7.71 -4.48 6.89
N ARG A 156 -8.39 -3.33 6.99
CA ARG A 156 -8.24 -2.37 8.08
C ARG A 156 -9.59 -1.71 8.36
N ASN A 157 -9.88 -1.55 9.65
CA ASN A 157 -11.02 -0.79 10.15
C ASN A 157 -10.55 0.59 10.61
#